data_AF-A0A843CWC6-F1
#
_entry.id   AF-A0A843CWC6-F1
#
_cell.length_a   1.000
_cell.length_b   1.000
_cell.length_c   1.000
_cell.angle_alpha   90.00
_cell.angle_beta   90.00
_cell.angle_gamma   90.00
#
_symmetry.space_group_name_H-M   'P 1'
#
loop_
_entity.id
_entity.type
_entity.pdbx_description
1 polymer ?
#
loop_
_entity_poly.entity_id
_entity_poly.type
_entity_poly.pdbx_seq_one_letter_code
_entity_poly.pdbx_strand_id
1 'polypeptide(L)' 'MKAYLIDSPAGLFLVEKTGKLSEKLLFPRNPGDAAAQLKLVQSGSLPDLSSEFVQKLSQL' A
#
# COMPACT_ATOMS: atom_id res chain seq x y z
N MET A 1 -8.43 14.84 1.23
CA MET A 1 -8.23 14.88 -0.24
C MET A 1 -8.62 13.51 -0.80
N LYS A 2 -9.38 13.38 -1.90
CA LYS A 2 -9.81 12.03 -2.36
C LYS A 2 -8.68 11.32 -3.14
N ALA A 3 -8.33 10.12 -2.72
CA ALA A 3 -7.38 9.23 -3.39
C ALA A 3 -7.89 7.77 -3.37
N TYR A 4 -7.21 6.90 -4.10
CA TYR A 4 -7.46 5.46 -4.20
C TYR A 4 -6.28 4.70 -3.61
N LEU A 5 -6.56 3.74 -2.74
CA LEU A 5 -5.59 2.75 -2.30
C LEU A 5 -5.73 1.52 -3.18
N ILE A 6 -4.64 1.12 -3.83
CA ILE A 6 -4.58 -0.03 -4.75
C ILE A 6 -3.61 -1.05 -4.17
N ASP A 7 -4.07 -2.29 -4.00
CA ASP A 7 -3.22 -3.43 -3.69
C ASP A 7 -2.78 -4.17 -4.95
N SER A 8 -1.57 -4.74 -4.91
CA SER A 8 -1.02 -5.57 -5.98
C SER A 8 0.02 -6.54 -5.42
N PRO A 9 0.45 -7.55 -6.19
CA PRO A 9 1.55 -8.43 -5.78
C PRO A 9 2.87 -7.70 -5.48
N ALA A 10 3.06 -6.48 -6.00
CA ALA A 10 4.26 -5.69 -5.77
C ALA A 10 4.19 -4.83 -4.49
N GLY A 11 2.99 -4.57 -3.97
CA GLY A 11 2.79 -3.65 -2.85
C GLY A 11 1.49 -2.86 -2.91
N LEU A 12 1.44 -1.83 -2.06
CA LEU A 12 0.35 -0.88 -1.96
C LEU A 12 0.70 0.45 -2.65
N PHE A 13 -0.27 1.03 -3.34
CA PHE A 13 -0.10 2.25 -4.11
C PHE A 13 -1.20 3.23 -3.78
N LEU A 14 -0.81 4.45 -3.40
CA LEU A 14 -1.73 5.54 -3.18
C LEU A 14 -1.79 6.40 -4.45
N VAL A 15 -2.94 6.42 -5.10
CA VAL A 15 -3.15 7.08 -6.38
C VAL A 15 -4.18 8.20 -6.22
N GLU A 16 -3.80 9.43 -6.54
CA GLU A 16 -4.70 10.57 -6.63
C GLU A 16 -5.79 10.33 -7.68
N LYS A 17 -6.91 11.05 -7.57
CA LYS A 17 -7.98 11.03 -8.57
C LYS A 17 -7.54 11.34 -10.00
N THR A 18 -6.45 12.08 -10.15
CA THR A 18 -5.83 12.43 -11.44
C THR A 18 -5.12 11.24 -12.09
N GLY A 19 -4.97 10.11 -11.39
CA GLY A 19 -4.15 8.98 -11.79
C GLY A 19 -2.68 9.13 -11.38
N LYS A 20 -2.29 10.22 -10.73
CA LYS A 20 -0.93 10.44 -10.25
C LYS A 20 -0.64 9.54 -9.04
N LEU A 21 0.51 8.88 -9.03
CA LEU A 21 0.99 8.15 -7.87
C LEU A 21 1.51 9.14 -6.80
N SER A 22 0.90 9.13 -5.62
CA SER A 22 1.26 10.00 -4.50
C SER A 22 2.22 9.33 -3.53
N GLU A 23 2.09 8.02 -3.34
CA GLU A 23 2.99 7.21 -2.53
C GLU A 23 2.91 5.71 -2.88
N LYS A 24 3.97 4.96 -2.55
CA LYS A 24 3.97 3.49 -2.65
C LYS A 24 4.63 2.85 -1.43
N LEU A 25 4.11 1.69 -1.04
CA LEU A 25 4.76 0.77 -0.11
C LEU A 25 5.02 -0.53 -0.85
N LEU A 26 6.28 -0.82 -1.13
CA LEU A 26 6.68 -2.03 -1.83
C LEU A 26 6.83 -3.19 -0.85
N PHE A 27 6.35 -4.36 -1.25
CA PHE A 27 6.57 -5.59 -0.48
C PHE A 27 8.03 -6.06 -0.57
N PRO A 28 8.48 -6.93 0.35
CA PRO A 28 9.80 -7.53 0.29
C PRO A 28 10.06 -8.24 -1.04
N ARG A 29 11.33 -8.26 -1.49
CA ARG A 29 11.71 -8.94 -2.75
C ARG A 29 11.54 -10.45 -2.69
N ASN A 30 11.54 -11.04 -1.50
CA ASN A 30 11.29 -12.47 -1.34
C ASN A 30 9.83 -12.77 -1.69
N PRO A 31 9.55 -13.69 -2.64
CA PRO A 31 8.17 -13.97 -3.07
C PRO A 31 7.27 -14.53 -1.96
N GLY A 32 7.81 -15.34 -1.06
CA GLY A 32 7.06 -15.90 0.07
C GLY A 32 6.62 -14.81 1.04
N ASP A 33 7.54 -13.89 1.36
CA ASP A 33 7.25 -12.76 2.24
C ASP A 33 6.27 -11.78 1.58
N ALA A 34 6.42 -11.50 0.27
CA ALA A 34 5.47 -10.67 -0.47
C ALA A 34 4.06 -11.27 -0.50
N ALA A 35 3.95 -12.59 -0.69
CA ALA A 35 2.68 -13.29 -0.65
C ALA A 35 2.03 -13.22 0.75
N ALA A 36 2.81 -13.29 1.82
CA ALA A 36 2.31 -13.11 3.18
C ALA A 36 1.77 -11.69 3.41
N GLN A 37 2.49 -10.66 2.94
CA GLN A 37 2.04 -9.27 3.02
C GLN A 37 0.75 -9.03 2.21
N LEU A 38 0.66 -9.59 1.01
CA LEU A 38 -0.54 -9.48 0.19
C LEU A 38 -1.76 -10.14 0.86
N LYS A 39 -1.59 -11.34 1.43
CA LYS A 39 -2.67 -12.02 2.17
C LYS A 39 -3.15 -11.20 3.37
N LEU A 40 -2.23 -10.56 4.07
CA LEU A 40 -2.56 -9.66 5.18
C LEU A 40 -3.45 -8.50 4.69
N VAL A 41 -3.05 -7.83 3.60
CA VAL A 41 -3.85 -6.78 2.95
C VAL A 41 -5.24 -7.28 2.55
N GLN A 42 -5.32 -8.45 1.91
CA GLN A 42 -6.58 -9.03 1.45
C GLN A 42 -7.51 -9.43 2.60
N SER A 43 -6.96 -9.66 3.80
CA SER A 43 -7.76 -9.87 5.02
C SER A 43 -8.30 -8.56 5.63
N GLY A 44 -8.00 -7.41 5.02
CA GLY A 44 -8.39 -6.09 5.50
C GLY A 44 -7.40 -5.46 6.49
N SER A 45 -6.24 -6.09 6.70
CA SER A 45 -5.19 -5.58 7.58
C SER A 45 -4.07 -4.93 6.78
N LEU A 46 -3.59 -3.78 7.21
CA LEU A 46 -2.42 -3.17 6.57
C LEU A 46 -1.13 -3.82 7.09
N PRO A 47 -0.09 -3.98 6.26
CA PRO A 47 1.27 -4.33 6.68
C PRO A 47 1.75 -3.43 7.82
N ASP A 48 2.85 -3.78 8.47
CA ASP A 48 3.62 -2.79 9.23
C ASP A 48 4.16 -1.75 8.25
N LEU A 49 3.32 -0.76 7.99
CA LEU A 49 3.54 0.29 7.03
C LEU A 49 4.68 1.17 7.53
N SER A 50 5.54 1.60 6.62
CA SER A 50 6.45 2.71 6.91
C SER A 50 5.62 3.89 7.44
N SER A 51 6.13 4.57 8.47
CA SER A 51 5.49 5.72 9.11
C SER A 51 4.99 6.76 8.09
N GLU A 52 5.74 7.01 7.02
CA GLU A 52 5.39 7.97 5.96
C GLU A 52 4.14 7.56 5.15
N PHE A 53 3.99 6.27 4.82
CA PHE A 53 2.81 5.78 4.10
C PHE A 53 1.54 5.90 4.96
N VAL A 54 1.62 5.54 6.24
CA VAL A 54 0.50 5.70 7.19
C VAL A 54 0.14 7.16 7.37
N GLN A 55 1.15 8.02 7.52
CA GLN A 55 0.94 9.46 7.66
C GLN A 55 0.26 10.06 6.44
N LYS A 56 0.65 9.66 5.22
CA LYS A 56 -0.05 10.09 4.01
C LYS A 56 -1.48 9.53 3.96
N LEU A 57 -1.68 8.29 4.37
CA LEU A 57 -3.00 7.66 4.39
C LEU A 57 -3.97 8.39 5.34
N SER A 58 -3.49 8.85 6.51
CA SER A 58 -4.30 9.55 7.51
C SER A 58 -4.62 11.00 7.16
N GLN A 59 -3.94 11.58 6.18
CA GLN A 59 -4.16 12.95 5.70
C GLN A 59 -5.14 13.04 4.52
N LEU A 60 -5.63 11.90 4.03
CA LEU A 60 -6.63 11.81 2.96
C LEU A 60 -8.05 12.04 3.48
#